data_AF-A0A4D9EV73-F1
#
_entry.id   AF-A0A4D9EV73-F1
#
_cell.length_a   1.000
_cell.length_b   1.000
_cell.length_c   1.000
_cell.angle_alpha   90.00
_cell.angle_beta   90.00
_cell.angle_gamma   90.00
#
_symmetry.space_group_name_H-M   'P 1'
#
loop_
_entity.id
_entity.type
_entity.pdbx_description
1 polymer ?
#
loop_
_entity_poly.entity_id
_entity_poly.type
_entity_poly.pdbx_seq_one_letter_code
_entity_poly.pdbx_strand_id
1 'polypeptide(L)'
;MEKFRTVLDFCLSHQKVLGYSAVSLLTAGSERLFSVVVFQCPCNAWNMLYGSVFLLVPALILFLLGYLLNVRTWRLFTGCCAPGRCCCLIHRRRCWRYFRVLWLVTVSAAVAPLTWIAVALLGANFYECAASGSSLLQRHLCQGRGTQCHEQVSRIPCGGTLPQEAQTFVSLRAQSQVLGWILIASIMALGLAVTCINRCRSPVSFLQLRFWKIYLEKEREVFERKAKEHATKLAERNLKCFFESTDPEPFQTPSNKDWQQISSLYAFNTKGQYYSMIHKYISANRGTSIRSTEEDVFSPALGFVDGTAFNEMGTI
;
A
#
# COMPACT_ATOMS: atom_id res chain seq x y z
N MET A 1 19.40 -28.56 -16.34
CA MET A 1 18.36 -28.35 -15.31
C MET A 1 18.89 -27.68 -14.04
N GLU A 2 20.08 -28.00 -13.54
CA GLU A 2 20.64 -27.39 -12.32
C GLU A 2 20.87 -25.89 -12.42
N LYS A 3 21.45 -25.38 -13.52
CA LYS A 3 21.63 -23.92 -13.72
C LYS A 3 20.30 -23.14 -13.71
N PHE A 4 19.23 -23.76 -14.21
CA PHE A 4 17.89 -23.17 -14.19
C PHE A 4 17.33 -23.13 -12.76
N ARG A 5 17.62 -24.17 -11.97
CA ARG A 5 17.30 -24.23 -10.54
C ARG A 5 18.07 -23.17 -9.75
N THR A 6 19.36 -22.97 -10.02
CA THR A 6 20.17 -21.91 -9.40
C THR A 6 19.65 -20.52 -9.72
N VAL A 7 19.26 -20.27 -10.98
CA VAL A 7 18.64 -18.99 -11.37
C VAL A 7 17.26 -18.83 -10.74
N LEU A 8 16.46 -19.90 -10.67
CA LEU A 8 15.17 -19.88 -9.99
C LEU A 8 15.32 -19.62 -8.50
N ASP A 9 16.27 -20.27 -7.82
CA ASP A 9 16.57 -20.09 -6.41
C ASP A 9 17.11 -18.69 -6.13
N PHE A 10 17.90 -18.11 -7.04
CA PHE A 10 18.33 -16.70 -6.98
C PHE A 10 17.15 -15.73 -7.17
N CYS A 11 16.26 -16.01 -8.13
CA CYS A 11 15.05 -15.21 -8.34
C CYS A 11 14.08 -15.32 -7.16
N LEU A 12 13.96 -16.49 -6.53
CA LEU A 12 13.14 -16.72 -5.34
C LEU A 12 13.78 -16.08 -4.10
N SER A 13 15.10 -16.13 -3.95
CA SER A 13 15.80 -15.51 -2.83
C SER A 13 15.78 -13.98 -2.89
N HIS A 14 15.76 -13.39 -4.10
CA HIS A 14 15.75 -11.94 -4.34
C HIS A 14 14.45 -11.41 -4.97
N GLN A 15 13.35 -12.17 -4.89
CA GLN A 15 12.08 -11.88 -5.55
C GLN A 15 11.56 -10.44 -5.32
N LYS A 16 11.88 -9.85 -4.16
CA LYS A 16 11.45 -8.50 -3.77
C LYS A 16 12.29 -7.40 -4.39
N VAL A 17 13.61 -7.57 -4.40
CA VAL A 17 14.50 -6.60 -5.06
C VAL A 17 14.18 -6.58 -6.55
N LEU A 18 13.99 -7.76 -7.14
CA LEU A 18 13.54 -7.89 -8.52
C LEU A 18 12.14 -7.29 -8.73
N GLY A 19 11.21 -7.51 -7.81
CA GLY A 19 9.87 -6.92 -7.84
C GLY A 19 9.89 -5.40 -7.78
N TYR A 20 10.62 -4.79 -6.85
CA TYR A 20 10.73 -3.33 -6.75
C TYR A 20 11.46 -2.72 -7.94
N SER A 21 12.51 -3.38 -8.45
CA SER A 21 13.19 -2.96 -9.68
C SER A 21 12.24 -3.02 -10.88
N ALA A 22 11.44 -4.10 -11.01
CA ALA A 22 10.45 -4.23 -12.08
C ALA A 22 9.35 -3.16 -11.98
N VAL A 23 8.81 -2.91 -10.78
CA VAL A 23 7.83 -1.83 -10.55
C VAL A 23 8.42 -0.46 -10.86
N SER A 24 9.68 -0.21 -10.50
CA SER A 24 10.36 1.05 -10.81
C SER A 24 10.55 1.24 -12.32
N LEU A 25 10.98 0.19 -13.02
CA LEU A 25 11.11 0.18 -14.49
C LEU A 25 9.75 0.38 -15.17
N LEU A 26 8.70 -0.29 -14.71
CA LEU A 26 7.34 -0.13 -15.22
C LEU A 26 6.82 1.29 -14.98
N THR A 27 7.10 1.88 -13.81
CA THR A 27 6.70 3.26 -13.49
C THR A 27 7.40 4.25 -14.40
N ALA A 28 8.72 4.12 -14.59
CA ALA A 28 9.49 4.95 -15.50
C ALA A 28 9.06 4.77 -16.97
N GLY A 29 8.80 3.54 -17.41
CA GLY A 29 8.29 3.25 -18.75
C GLY A 29 6.89 3.82 -18.98
N SER A 30 6.01 3.73 -17.98
CA SER A 30 4.67 4.31 -18.04
C SER A 30 4.71 5.83 -18.09
N GLU A 31 5.54 6.48 -17.27
CA GLU A 31 5.73 7.93 -17.32
C GLU A 31 6.22 8.37 -18.71
N ARG A 32 7.22 7.68 -19.27
CA ARG A 32 7.72 7.98 -20.62
C ARG A 32 6.64 7.79 -21.68
N LEU A 33 5.82 6.75 -21.58
CA LEU A 33 4.71 6.53 -22.50
C LEU A 33 3.67 7.64 -22.41
N PHE A 34 3.21 7.99 -21.20
CA PHE A 34 2.22 9.06 -21.01
C PHE A 34 2.77 10.44 -21.41
N SER A 35 4.03 10.72 -21.08
CA SER A 35 4.66 12.00 -21.38
C SER A 35 4.99 12.19 -22.86
N VAL A 36 5.32 11.13 -23.60
CA VAL A 36 5.72 11.24 -25.02
C VAL A 36 4.54 11.02 -25.96
N VAL A 37 3.60 10.15 -25.61
CA VAL A 37 2.51 9.73 -26.52
C VAL A 37 1.21 10.48 -26.28
N VAL A 38 0.93 10.90 -25.04
CA VAL A 38 -0.40 11.43 -24.66
C VAL A 38 -0.34 12.89 -24.22
N PHE A 39 0.79 13.35 -23.70
CA PHE A 39 0.89 14.68 -23.10
C PHE A 39 1.38 15.74 -24.10
N GLN A 40 0.50 16.69 -24.43
CA GLN A 40 0.85 17.94 -25.09
C GLN A 40 0.24 19.08 -24.28
N CYS A 41 1.06 20.04 -23.83
CA CYS A 41 0.57 21.16 -23.05
C CYS A 41 -0.26 22.11 -23.95
N PRO A 42 -1.48 22.51 -23.57
CA PRO A 42 -2.36 23.32 -24.42
C PRO A 42 -1.91 24.78 -24.57
N CYS A 43 -0.96 25.25 -23.74
CA CYS A 43 -0.36 26.59 -23.77
C CYS A 43 -1.38 27.74 -23.73
N ASN A 44 -2.35 27.60 -22.83
CA ASN A 44 -3.40 28.58 -22.57
C ASN A 44 -3.72 28.61 -21.05
N ALA A 45 -4.82 29.25 -20.67
CA ALA A 45 -5.24 29.34 -19.27
C ALA A 45 -5.49 27.98 -18.58
N TRP A 46 -5.68 26.90 -19.34
CA TRP A 46 -5.92 25.54 -18.82
C TRP A 46 -4.64 24.81 -18.40
N ASN A 47 -3.46 25.38 -18.64
CA ASN A 47 -2.16 24.79 -18.33
C ASN A 47 -2.06 24.24 -16.90
N MET A 48 -2.53 25.00 -15.91
CA MET A 48 -2.48 24.60 -14.50
C MET A 48 -3.31 23.34 -14.25
N LEU A 49 -4.55 23.32 -14.72
CA LEU A 49 -5.46 22.19 -14.53
C LEU A 49 -4.98 20.96 -15.31
N TYR A 50 -4.62 21.14 -16.59
CA TYR A 50 -4.16 20.06 -17.45
C TYR A 50 -2.90 19.39 -16.89
N GLY A 51 -1.85 20.16 -16.57
CA GLY A 51 -0.63 19.61 -15.98
C GLY A 51 -0.87 18.93 -14.63
N SER A 52 -1.73 19.50 -13.79
CA SER A 52 -2.05 18.96 -12.46
C SER A 52 -2.85 17.65 -12.54
N VAL A 53 -3.77 17.52 -13.50
CA VAL A 53 -4.54 16.28 -13.72
C VAL A 53 -3.60 15.13 -14.10
N PHE A 54 -2.69 15.32 -15.05
CA PHE A 54 -1.73 14.28 -15.43
C PHE A 54 -0.72 13.94 -14.34
N LEU A 55 -0.41 14.88 -13.44
CA LEU A 55 0.42 14.62 -12.27
C LEU A 55 -0.33 13.85 -11.16
N LEU A 56 -1.54 14.28 -10.81
CA LEU A 56 -2.26 13.84 -9.60
C LEU A 56 -3.24 12.69 -9.82
N VAL A 57 -3.89 12.58 -10.99
CA VAL A 57 -4.89 11.53 -11.22
C VAL A 57 -4.26 10.13 -11.24
N PRO A 58 -3.14 9.87 -11.93
CA PRO A 58 -2.47 8.57 -11.83
C PRO A 58 -2.02 8.26 -10.40
N ALA A 59 -1.57 9.27 -9.64
CA ALA A 59 -1.26 9.12 -8.23
C ALA A 59 -2.50 8.69 -7.42
N LEU A 60 -3.66 9.35 -7.63
CA LEU A 60 -4.90 8.98 -6.97
C LEU A 60 -5.32 7.53 -7.29
N ILE A 61 -5.22 7.12 -8.56
CA ILE A 61 -5.53 5.75 -8.98
C ILE A 61 -4.61 4.75 -8.25
N LEU A 62 -3.30 5.01 -8.22
CA LEU A 62 -2.33 4.17 -7.50
C LEU A 62 -2.63 4.11 -5.99
N PHE A 63 -3.04 5.24 -5.40
CA PHE A 63 -3.41 5.30 -3.99
C PHE A 63 -4.66 4.44 -3.69
N LEU A 64 -5.70 4.54 -4.52
CA LEU A 64 -6.91 3.74 -4.39
C LEU A 64 -6.62 2.24 -4.58
N LEU A 65 -5.81 1.89 -5.57
CA LEU A 65 -5.34 0.51 -5.76
C LEU A 65 -4.55 0.02 -4.54
N GLY A 66 -3.72 0.86 -3.94
CA GLY A 66 -3.00 0.57 -2.70
C GLY A 66 -3.92 0.17 -1.54
N TYR A 67 -5.09 0.82 -1.41
CA TYR A 67 -6.10 0.42 -0.43
C TYR A 67 -6.81 -0.89 -0.79
N LEU A 68 -7.22 -1.04 -2.06
CA LEU A 68 -7.94 -2.21 -2.56
C LEU A 68 -7.12 -3.50 -2.43
N LEU A 69 -5.81 -3.43 -2.65
CA LEU A 69 -4.92 -4.58 -2.58
C LEU A 69 -4.43 -4.89 -1.16
N ASN A 70 -4.66 -4.00 -0.19
CA ASN A 70 -4.19 -4.19 1.19
C ASN A 70 -5.20 -4.99 2.02
N VAL A 71 -4.83 -6.21 2.40
CA VAL A 71 -5.69 -7.12 3.18
C VAL A 71 -6.02 -6.59 4.58
N ARG A 72 -5.17 -5.74 5.18
CA ARG A 72 -5.50 -5.11 6.47
C ARG A 72 -6.73 -4.20 6.35
N THR A 73 -6.90 -3.52 5.21
CA THR A 73 -8.10 -2.73 4.89
C THR A 73 -9.33 -3.61 5.00
N TRP A 74 -9.35 -4.75 4.32
CA TRP A 74 -10.49 -5.66 4.32
C TRP A 74 -10.73 -6.31 5.68
N ARG A 75 -9.67 -6.67 6.43
CA ARG A 75 -9.83 -7.17 7.82
C ARG A 75 -10.46 -6.14 8.75
N LEU A 76 -10.22 -4.84 8.53
CA LEU A 76 -10.84 -3.76 9.30
C LEU A 76 -12.31 -3.53 8.92
N PHE A 77 -12.64 -3.55 7.63
CA PHE A 77 -13.98 -3.20 7.14
C PHE A 77 -14.96 -4.39 7.10
N THR A 78 -14.48 -5.62 6.91
CA THR A 78 -15.34 -6.80 6.79
C THR A 78 -16.05 -7.10 8.11
N GLY A 79 -17.39 -7.08 8.10
CA GLY A 79 -18.22 -7.35 9.27
C GLY A 79 -18.41 -6.16 10.23
N CYS A 80 -17.94 -4.95 9.87
CA CYS A 80 -18.11 -3.73 10.66
C CYS A 80 -19.59 -3.33 10.84
N CYS A 81 -20.43 -3.55 9.82
CA CYS A 81 -21.85 -3.18 9.82
C CYS A 81 -22.80 -4.36 10.09
N ALA A 82 -22.29 -5.49 10.60
CA ALA A 82 -23.14 -6.64 10.90
C ALA A 82 -24.06 -6.34 12.10
N PRO A 83 -25.36 -6.72 12.06
CA PRO A 83 -26.28 -6.52 13.16
C PRO A 83 -25.72 -7.07 14.49
N GLY A 84 -25.69 -6.23 15.54
CA GLY A 84 -25.16 -6.60 16.86
C GLY A 84 -23.66 -6.35 17.09
N ARG A 85 -22.90 -5.90 16.08
CA ARG A 85 -21.53 -5.37 16.27
C ARG A 85 -21.58 -3.84 16.28
N CYS A 86 -21.43 -3.25 17.46
CA CYS A 86 -21.36 -1.80 17.62
C CYS A 86 -20.27 -1.19 16.72
N CYS A 87 -20.68 -0.22 15.90
CA CYS A 87 -19.78 0.76 15.30
C CYS A 87 -18.80 1.30 16.35
N CYS A 88 -17.59 1.64 15.90
CA CYS A 88 -16.41 2.07 16.67
C CYS A 88 -16.61 3.26 17.65
N LEU A 89 -17.82 3.78 17.79
CA LEU A 89 -18.17 5.01 18.48
C LEU A 89 -18.25 4.90 20.01
N ILE A 90 -18.38 3.71 20.60
CA ILE A 90 -18.67 3.58 22.05
C ILE A 90 -17.42 3.30 22.92
N HIS A 91 -16.31 2.81 22.35
CA HIS A 91 -15.08 2.53 23.11
C HIS A 91 -13.87 3.29 22.57
N ARG A 92 -13.45 4.35 23.31
CA ARG A 92 -12.29 5.22 23.02
C ARG A 92 -11.01 4.45 22.64
N ARG A 93 -10.71 3.33 23.33
CA ARG A 93 -9.54 2.47 23.03
C ARG A 93 -9.66 1.71 21.70
N ARG A 94 -10.87 1.27 21.31
CA ARG A 94 -11.12 0.55 20.05
C ARG A 94 -11.08 1.50 18.86
N CYS A 95 -11.55 2.73 19.04
CA CYS A 95 -11.47 3.81 18.06
C CYS A 95 -10.01 4.23 17.79
N TRP A 96 -9.21 4.43 18.84
CA TRP A 96 -7.77 4.70 18.71
C TRP A 96 -7.00 3.58 17.98
N ARG A 97 -7.36 2.32 18.26
CA ARG A 97 -6.79 1.16 17.57
C ARG A 97 -7.12 1.18 16.07
N TYR A 98 -8.38 1.44 15.71
CA TYR A 98 -8.81 1.56 14.32
C TYR A 98 -8.03 2.65 13.57
N PHE A 99 -7.96 3.87 14.13
CA PHE A 99 -7.22 4.97 13.52
C PHE A 99 -5.73 4.66 13.33
N ARG A 100 -5.09 3.97 14.29
CA ARG A 100 -3.68 3.59 14.18
C ARG A 100 -3.42 2.59 13.06
N VAL A 101 -4.29 1.58 12.89
CA VAL A 101 -4.16 0.61 11.80
C VAL A 101 -4.48 1.27 10.46
N LEU A 102 -5.52 2.10 10.41
CA LEU A 102 -5.87 2.85 9.21
C LEU A 102 -4.72 3.75 8.77
N TRP A 103 -4.11 4.50 9.69
CA TRP A 103 -2.94 5.33 9.41
C TRP A 103 -1.77 4.51 8.84
N LEU A 104 -1.48 3.34 9.43
CA LEU A 104 -0.43 2.46 8.93
C LEU A 104 -0.73 1.99 7.51
N VAL A 105 -1.98 1.62 7.23
CA VAL A 105 -2.45 1.25 5.88
C VAL A 105 -2.30 2.42 4.91
N THR A 106 -2.67 3.64 5.31
CA THR A 106 -2.53 4.86 4.51
C THR A 106 -1.07 5.12 4.14
N VAL A 107 -0.15 5.06 5.12
CA VAL A 107 1.28 5.29 4.89
C VAL A 107 1.85 4.25 3.92
N SER A 108 1.47 2.98 4.06
CA SER A 108 1.88 1.93 3.11
C SER A 108 1.28 2.14 1.71
N ALA A 109 0.01 2.52 1.61
CA ALA A 109 -0.66 2.77 0.33
C ALA A 109 -0.12 4.02 -0.39
N ALA A 110 0.47 4.97 0.35
CA ALA A 110 1.03 6.20 -0.19
C ALA A 110 2.40 6.01 -0.89
N VAL A 111 3.05 4.85 -0.79
CA VAL A 111 4.37 4.64 -1.41
C VAL A 111 4.29 4.75 -2.93
N ALA A 112 3.40 4.00 -3.58
CA ALA A 112 3.22 4.02 -5.03
C ALA A 112 2.89 5.41 -5.62
N PRO A 113 1.90 6.17 -5.08
CA PRO A 113 1.60 7.51 -5.59
C PRO A 113 2.76 8.50 -5.40
N LEU A 114 3.46 8.45 -4.26
CA LEU A 114 4.61 9.31 -4.03
C LEU A 114 5.77 8.99 -4.98
N THR A 115 6.00 7.71 -5.28
CA THR A 115 6.99 7.30 -6.29
C THR A 115 6.61 7.76 -7.69
N TRP A 116 5.33 7.70 -8.06
CA TRP A 116 4.86 8.25 -9.34
C TRP A 116 5.12 9.75 -9.44
N ILE A 117 4.73 10.52 -8.41
CA ILE A 117 4.92 11.97 -8.38
C ILE A 117 6.41 12.31 -8.49
N ALA A 118 7.28 11.59 -7.78
CA ALA A 118 8.73 11.78 -7.88
C ALA A 118 9.25 11.56 -9.29
N VAL A 119 8.86 10.46 -9.95
CA VAL A 119 9.27 10.14 -11.33
C VAL A 119 8.75 11.18 -12.31
N ALA A 120 7.48 11.57 -12.19
CA ALA A 120 6.87 12.61 -13.02
C ALA A 120 7.54 13.99 -12.85
N LEU A 121 7.96 14.33 -11.62
CA LEU A 121 8.72 15.55 -11.35
C LEU A 121 10.12 15.53 -11.99
N LEU A 122 10.79 14.37 -12.05
CA LEU A 122 12.06 14.24 -12.77
C LEU A 122 11.89 14.41 -14.29
N GLY A 123 10.76 13.94 -14.84
CA GLY A 123 10.37 14.18 -16.24
C GLY A 123 10.05 15.64 -16.56
N ALA A 124 9.67 16.43 -15.55
CA ALA A 124 9.40 17.88 -15.57
C ALA A 124 8.25 18.38 -16.46
N ASN A 125 7.82 17.62 -17.48
CA ASN A 125 6.83 18.06 -18.46
C ASN A 125 5.48 18.47 -17.83
N PHE A 126 4.97 17.66 -16.88
CA PHE A 126 3.70 17.98 -16.20
C PHE A 126 3.82 19.19 -15.28
N TYR A 127 4.95 19.32 -14.56
CA TYR A 127 5.22 20.44 -13.67
C TYR A 127 5.41 21.74 -14.45
N GLU A 128 6.19 21.73 -15.53
CA GLU A 128 6.40 22.90 -16.40
C GLU A 128 5.08 23.42 -16.94
N CYS A 129 4.22 22.54 -17.45
CA CYS A 129 2.89 22.91 -17.90
C CYS A 129 2.05 23.47 -16.74
N ALA A 130 1.97 22.77 -15.60
CA ALA A 130 1.15 23.23 -14.47
C ALA A 130 1.63 24.59 -13.91
N ALA A 131 2.93 24.76 -13.73
CA ALA A 131 3.55 25.95 -13.18
C ALA A 131 3.37 27.16 -14.09
N SER A 132 3.47 26.98 -15.41
CA SER A 132 3.24 28.06 -16.40
C SER A 132 1.84 28.67 -16.33
N GLY A 133 0.84 27.89 -15.90
CA GLY A 133 -0.54 28.34 -15.68
C GLY A 133 -0.81 28.86 -14.27
N SER A 134 0.15 28.81 -13.35
CA SER A 134 -0.04 29.21 -11.95
C SER A 134 -0.16 30.72 -11.81
N SER A 135 -1.26 31.20 -11.25
CA SER A 135 -1.49 32.63 -11.01
C SER A 135 -0.45 33.25 -10.06
N LEU A 136 0.06 32.49 -9.10
CA LEU A 136 1.12 32.92 -8.18
C LEU A 136 2.44 33.14 -8.93
N LEU A 137 2.84 32.17 -9.75
CA LEU A 137 4.08 32.26 -10.53
C LEU A 137 3.99 33.41 -11.53
N GLN A 138 2.86 33.51 -12.24
CA GLN A 138 2.63 34.59 -13.19
C GLN A 138 2.66 35.96 -12.50
N ARG A 139 2.03 36.10 -11.32
CA ARG A 139 2.06 37.37 -10.57
C ARG A 139 3.48 37.76 -10.12
N HIS A 140 4.30 36.80 -9.72
CA HIS A 140 5.70 37.04 -9.36
C HIS A 140 6.55 37.42 -10.57
N LEU A 141 6.39 36.75 -11.71
CA LEU A 141 7.18 37.01 -12.93
C LEU A 141 6.71 38.26 -13.70
N CYS A 142 5.42 38.57 -13.65
CA CYS A 142 4.80 39.65 -14.42
C CYS A 142 4.46 40.89 -13.57
N GLN A 143 5.10 41.05 -12.41
CA GLN A 143 4.88 42.19 -11.54
C GLN A 143 5.16 43.51 -12.30
N GLY A 144 4.09 44.26 -12.61
CA GLY A 144 4.16 45.52 -13.36
C GLY A 144 4.22 45.39 -14.90
N ARG A 145 4.08 44.20 -15.50
CA ARG A 145 4.22 43.95 -16.96
C ARG A 145 2.90 43.70 -17.73
N GLY A 146 1.74 43.89 -17.11
CA GLY A 146 0.42 43.78 -17.77
C GLY A 146 0.00 42.36 -18.16
N THR A 147 -1.17 42.21 -18.79
CA THR A 147 -1.77 40.90 -19.14
C THR A 147 -1.03 40.14 -20.24
N GLN A 148 -0.32 40.84 -21.13
CA GLN A 148 0.47 40.24 -22.21
C GLN A 148 1.61 39.35 -21.68
N CYS A 149 2.17 39.69 -20.52
CA CYS A 149 3.19 38.87 -19.86
C CYS A 149 2.62 37.52 -19.39
N HIS A 150 1.37 37.48 -18.90
CA HIS A 150 0.73 36.23 -18.47
C HIS A 150 0.59 35.24 -19.63
N GLU A 151 0.20 35.75 -20.81
CA GLU A 151 0.06 34.93 -22.00
C GLU A 151 1.42 34.37 -22.46
N GLN A 152 2.48 35.19 -22.43
CA GLN A 152 3.84 34.74 -22.74
C GLN A 152 4.33 33.65 -21.78
N VAL A 153 4.07 33.78 -20.47
CA VAL A 153 4.43 32.77 -19.46
C VAL A 153 3.68 31.46 -19.71
N SER A 154 2.41 31.50 -20.12
CA SER A 154 1.65 30.29 -20.44
C SER A 154 2.15 29.54 -21.69
N ARG A 155 2.91 30.21 -22.57
CA ARG A 155 3.45 29.61 -23.81
C ARG A 155 4.86 29.03 -23.65
N ILE A 156 5.50 29.19 -22.49
CA ILE A 156 6.83 28.62 -22.18
C ILE A 156 6.96 27.14 -22.58
N PRO A 157 6.06 26.23 -22.16
CA PRO A 157 6.20 24.81 -22.49
C PRO A 157 6.02 24.48 -23.98
N CYS A 158 5.53 25.42 -24.80
CA CYS A 158 5.38 25.28 -26.26
C CYS A 158 6.49 25.98 -27.06
N GLY A 159 7.60 26.39 -26.43
CA GLY A 159 8.68 27.10 -27.11
C GLY A 159 8.47 28.62 -27.21
N GLY A 160 7.58 29.19 -26.38
CA GLY A 160 7.49 30.63 -26.22
C GLY A 160 8.78 31.22 -25.65
N THR A 161 9.27 32.31 -26.25
CA THR A 161 10.47 33.02 -25.79
C THR A 161 10.15 33.96 -24.64
N LEU A 162 10.80 33.77 -23.49
CA LEU A 162 10.80 34.75 -22.40
C LEU A 162 11.72 35.93 -22.73
N PRO A 163 11.46 37.11 -22.16
CA PRO A 163 12.49 38.14 -22.04
C PRO A 163 13.71 37.54 -21.34
N GLN A 164 14.91 37.82 -21.87
CA GLN A 164 16.19 37.24 -21.45
C GLN A 164 16.44 37.32 -19.93
N GLU A 165 15.91 38.35 -19.26
CA GLU A 165 15.95 38.51 -17.80
C GLU A 165 15.17 37.42 -17.04
N ALA A 166 13.99 37.02 -17.52
CA ALA A 166 13.14 36.05 -16.83
C ALA A 166 13.62 34.60 -17.03
N GLN A 167 14.34 34.32 -18.13
CA GLN A 167 15.01 33.04 -18.37
C GLN A 167 16.12 32.75 -17.35
N THR A 168 16.79 33.80 -16.86
CA THR A 168 17.88 33.68 -15.88
C THR A 168 17.38 33.35 -14.47
N PHE A 169 16.15 33.74 -14.11
CA PHE A 169 15.64 33.63 -12.74
C PHE A 169 14.86 32.35 -12.44
N VAL A 170 14.24 31.68 -13.43
CA VAL A 170 13.38 30.50 -13.16
C VAL A 170 13.50 29.43 -14.23
N SER A 171 14.36 28.43 -13.99
CA SER A 171 14.31 27.17 -14.72
C SER A 171 13.28 26.25 -14.05
N LEU A 172 12.05 26.25 -14.57
CA LEU A 172 10.95 25.39 -14.08
C LEU A 172 11.33 23.91 -14.11
N ARG A 173 12.12 23.50 -15.11
CA ARG A 173 12.70 22.16 -15.21
C ARG A 173 13.57 21.82 -14.00
N ALA A 174 14.53 22.70 -13.69
CA ALA A 174 15.45 22.50 -12.58
C ALA A 174 14.69 22.47 -11.25
N GLN A 175 13.71 23.36 -11.06
CA GLN A 175 12.84 23.34 -9.89
C GLN A 175 12.11 22.00 -9.75
N SER A 176 11.50 21.51 -10.83
CA SER A 176 10.82 20.21 -10.85
C SER A 176 11.76 19.07 -10.47
N GLN A 177 12.95 19.03 -11.06
CA GLN A 177 13.93 17.97 -10.80
C GLN A 177 14.47 18.01 -9.37
N VAL A 178 14.76 19.20 -8.83
CA VAL A 178 15.17 19.38 -7.43
C VAL A 178 14.06 18.93 -6.48
N LEU A 179 12.80 19.32 -6.74
CA LEU A 179 11.65 18.85 -5.95
C LEU A 179 11.50 17.32 -6.02
N GLY A 180 11.69 16.74 -7.21
CA GLY A 180 11.69 15.29 -7.41
C GLY A 180 12.74 14.58 -6.56
N TRP A 181 13.99 15.06 -6.57
CA TRP A 181 15.07 14.50 -5.76
C TRP A 181 14.87 14.69 -4.26
N ILE A 182 14.39 15.85 -3.82
CA ILE A 182 14.04 16.12 -2.42
C ILE A 182 12.94 15.14 -1.96
N LEU A 183 11.94 14.91 -2.79
CA LEU A 183 10.87 13.96 -2.50
C LEU A 183 11.39 12.53 -2.38
N ILE A 184 12.24 12.07 -3.31
CA ILE A 184 12.89 10.75 -3.24
C ILE A 184 13.69 10.60 -1.95
N ALA A 185 14.54 11.57 -1.64
CA ALA A 185 15.35 11.56 -0.42
C ALA A 185 14.48 11.51 0.84
N SER A 186 13.39 12.27 0.86
CA SER A 186 12.44 12.30 1.98
C SER A 186 11.73 10.94 2.17
N ILE A 187 11.27 10.31 1.09
CA ILE A 187 10.64 8.99 1.12
C ILE A 187 11.62 7.93 1.67
N MET A 188 12.86 7.93 1.17
CA MET A 188 13.89 6.98 1.61
C MET A 188 14.27 7.18 3.08
N ALA A 189 14.51 8.42 3.49
CA ALA A 189 14.83 8.76 4.88
C ALA A 189 13.69 8.39 5.84
N LEU A 190 12.44 8.72 5.48
CA LEU A 190 11.26 8.37 6.26
C LEU A 190 11.08 6.85 6.36
N GLY A 191 11.23 6.14 5.25
CA GLY A 191 11.12 4.67 5.20
C GLY A 191 12.16 3.99 6.10
N LEU A 192 13.41 4.48 6.07
CA LEU A 192 14.47 4.00 6.95
C LEU A 192 14.17 4.30 8.42
N ALA A 193 13.79 5.54 8.74
CA ALA A 193 13.46 5.94 10.10
C ALA A 193 12.31 5.12 10.70
N VAL A 194 11.20 4.97 9.95
CA VAL A 194 10.05 4.16 10.36
C VAL A 194 10.46 2.71 10.59
N THR A 195 11.27 2.15 9.68
CA THR A 195 11.80 0.80 9.80
C THR A 195 12.64 0.63 11.07
N CYS A 196 13.62 1.51 11.30
CA CYS A 196 14.48 1.48 12.48
C CYS A 196 13.66 1.59 13.76
N ILE A 197 12.72 2.54 13.83
CA ILE A 197 11.84 2.72 14.98
C ILE A 197 11.00 1.47 15.25
N ASN A 198 10.42 0.87 14.22
CA ASN A 198 9.62 -0.35 14.36
C ASN A 198 10.48 -1.52 14.85
N ARG A 199 11.72 -1.64 14.38
CA ARG A 199 12.66 -2.67 14.84
C ARG A 199 13.11 -2.45 16.28
N CYS A 200 13.46 -1.23 16.66
CA CYS A 200 13.85 -0.88 18.03
C CYS A 200 12.70 -1.05 19.04
N ARG A 201 11.44 -0.85 18.61
CA ARG A 201 10.23 -1.03 19.43
C ARG A 201 9.64 -2.43 19.34
N SER A 202 10.32 -3.38 18.69
CA SER A 202 9.86 -4.76 18.61
C SER A 202 9.90 -5.40 20.01
N PRO A 203 8.81 -6.04 20.48
CA PRO A 203 8.80 -6.74 21.76
C PRO A 203 9.57 -8.07 21.72
N VAL A 204 9.97 -8.52 20.53
CA VAL A 204 10.65 -9.80 20.30
C VAL A 204 11.99 -9.60 19.61
N SER A 205 12.90 -10.55 19.83
CA SER A 205 14.24 -10.55 19.24
C SER A 205 14.23 -10.76 17.72
N PHE A 206 15.33 -10.42 17.05
CA PHE A 206 15.46 -10.56 15.60
C PHE A 206 15.23 -12.00 15.11
N LEU A 207 15.83 -12.99 15.77
CA LEU A 207 15.72 -14.39 15.34
C LEU A 207 14.30 -14.93 15.57
N GLN A 208 13.66 -14.55 16.68
CA GLN A 208 12.27 -14.90 16.94
C GLN A 208 11.33 -14.27 15.91
N LEU A 209 11.56 -13.02 15.52
CA LEU A 209 10.79 -12.34 14.47
C LEU A 209 10.96 -13.04 13.11
N ARG A 210 12.18 -13.50 12.79
CA ARG A 210 12.44 -14.26 11.55
C ARG A 210 11.71 -15.61 11.56
N PHE A 211 11.80 -16.35 12.66
CA PHE A 211 11.06 -17.60 12.84
C PHE A 211 9.55 -17.37 12.68
N TRP A 212 9.02 -16.31 13.29
CA TRP A 212 7.61 -15.96 13.22
C TRP A 212 7.13 -15.73 11.78
N LYS A 213 7.90 -15.00 10.96
CA LYS A 213 7.58 -14.82 9.54
C LYS A 213 7.51 -16.15 8.78
N ILE A 214 8.47 -17.05 9.03
CA ILE A 214 8.51 -18.40 8.43
C ILE A 214 7.28 -19.21 8.88
N TYR A 215 6.96 -19.17 10.17
CA TYR A 215 5.78 -19.86 10.72
C TYR A 215 4.50 -19.43 10.01
N LEU A 216 4.26 -18.12 9.84
CA LEU A 216 3.06 -17.61 9.18
C LEU A 216 2.97 -17.98 7.70
N GLU A 217 4.11 -18.00 7.01
CA GLU A 217 4.17 -18.46 5.62
C GLU A 217 3.75 -19.92 5.52
N LYS A 218 4.30 -20.78 6.39
CA LYS A 218 3.96 -22.20 6.43
C LYS A 218 2.54 -22.47 6.94
N GLU A 219 2.06 -21.69 7.91
CA GLU A 219 0.67 -21.77 8.36
C GLU A 219 -0.28 -21.49 7.20
N ARG A 220 -0.03 -20.47 6.38
CA ARG A 220 -0.85 -20.15 5.20
C ARG A 220 -0.84 -21.26 4.16
N GLU A 221 0.34 -21.79 3.80
CA GLU A 221 0.46 -22.90 2.85
C GLU A 221 -0.34 -24.13 3.31
N VAL A 222 -0.21 -24.49 4.60
CA VAL A 222 -0.92 -25.63 5.18
C VAL A 222 -2.42 -25.36 5.26
N PHE A 223 -2.81 -24.14 5.66
CA PHE A 223 -4.21 -23.73 5.74
C PHE A 223 -4.91 -23.81 4.38
N GLU A 224 -4.31 -23.24 3.33
CA GLU A 224 -4.89 -23.27 1.97
C GLU A 224 -5.05 -24.71 1.47
N ARG A 225 -4.04 -25.55 1.66
CA ARG A 225 -4.12 -26.96 1.28
C ARG A 225 -5.24 -27.68 2.02
N LYS A 226 -5.32 -27.51 3.35
CA LYS A 226 -6.34 -28.17 4.17
C LYS A 226 -7.75 -27.64 3.90
N ALA A 227 -7.89 -26.34 3.64
CA ALA A 227 -9.15 -25.73 3.25
C ALA A 227 -9.65 -26.29 1.91
N LYS A 228 -8.77 -26.42 0.91
CA LYS A 228 -9.10 -27.06 -0.38
C LYS A 228 -9.52 -28.52 -0.19
N GLU A 229 -8.74 -29.32 0.54
CA GLU A 229 -9.08 -30.72 0.84
C GLU A 229 -10.46 -30.84 1.51
N HIS A 230 -10.76 -29.98 2.49
CA HIS A 230 -12.04 -29.99 3.21
C HIS A 230 -13.21 -29.55 2.31
N ALA A 231 -13.02 -28.51 1.49
CA ALA A 231 -14.02 -28.02 0.56
C ALA A 231 -14.36 -29.06 -0.52
N THR A 232 -13.36 -29.75 -1.07
CA THR A 232 -13.56 -30.83 -2.04
C THR A 232 -14.41 -31.95 -1.45
N LYS A 233 -14.08 -32.43 -0.25
CA LYS A 233 -14.86 -33.49 0.43
C LYS A 233 -16.30 -33.08 0.69
N LEU A 234 -16.53 -31.83 1.11
CA LEU A 234 -17.88 -31.31 1.32
C LEU A 234 -18.67 -31.22 0.02
N ALA A 235 -18.04 -30.76 -1.06
CA ALA A 235 -18.66 -30.67 -2.37
C ALA A 235 -19.02 -32.06 -2.93
N GLU A 236 -18.09 -33.02 -2.86
CA GLU A 236 -18.30 -34.41 -3.29
C GLU A 236 -19.45 -35.06 -2.52
N ARG A 237 -19.49 -34.92 -1.18
CA ARG A 237 -20.60 -35.43 -0.35
C ARG A 237 -21.94 -34.86 -0.82
N ASN A 238 -22.02 -33.54 -0.98
CA ASN A 238 -23.28 -32.87 -1.34
C ASN A 238 -23.76 -33.24 -2.74
N LEU A 239 -22.84 -33.31 -3.72
CA LEU A 239 -23.19 -33.71 -5.08
C LEU A 239 -23.61 -35.18 -5.14
N LYS A 240 -22.92 -36.06 -4.41
CA LYS A 240 -23.31 -37.48 -4.31
C LYS A 240 -24.73 -37.64 -3.76
N CYS A 241 -25.02 -37.01 -2.61
CA CYS A 241 -26.36 -37.05 -2.02
C CYS A 241 -27.43 -36.46 -2.94
N PHE A 242 -27.11 -35.38 -3.67
CA PHE A 242 -28.03 -34.77 -4.64
C PHE A 242 -28.38 -35.71 -5.80
N PHE A 243 -27.39 -36.33 -6.43
CA PHE A 243 -27.62 -37.22 -7.57
C PHE A 243 -28.22 -38.58 -7.17
N GLU A 244 -27.88 -39.09 -5.98
CA GLU A 244 -28.40 -40.36 -5.46
C GLU A 244 -29.73 -40.20 -4.69
N SER A 245 -30.20 -38.95 -4.48
CA SER A 245 -31.38 -38.65 -3.66
C SER A 245 -31.32 -39.23 -2.24
N THR A 246 -30.15 -39.19 -1.62
CA THR A 246 -29.90 -39.68 -0.25
C THR A 246 -29.73 -38.54 0.75
N ASP A 247 -30.09 -38.78 2.00
CA ASP A 247 -29.90 -37.79 3.07
C ASP A 247 -28.40 -37.63 3.41
N PRO A 248 -27.92 -36.40 3.65
CA PRO A 248 -26.51 -36.15 3.91
C PRO A 248 -26.08 -36.54 5.33
N GLU A 249 -25.03 -37.36 5.44
CA GLU A 249 -24.38 -37.67 6.73
C GLU A 249 -23.80 -36.42 7.41
N PRO A 250 -23.80 -36.30 8.75
CA PRO A 250 -23.23 -35.14 9.44
C PRO A 250 -21.77 -34.85 9.05
N PHE A 251 -21.49 -33.64 8.56
CA PHE A 251 -20.14 -33.19 8.22
C PHE A 251 -19.79 -31.96 9.06
N GLN A 252 -18.75 -32.08 9.88
CA GLN A 252 -18.36 -31.00 10.77
C GLN A 252 -17.53 -29.94 10.03
N THR A 253 -18.09 -28.74 9.94
CA THR A 253 -17.40 -27.54 9.48
C THR A 253 -17.34 -26.54 10.64
N PRO A 254 -16.23 -25.78 10.79
CA PRO A 254 -16.13 -24.76 11.84
C PRO A 254 -17.30 -23.78 11.80
N SER A 255 -17.78 -23.36 12.97
CA SER A 255 -18.92 -22.47 13.07
C SER A 255 -18.59 -21.06 12.59
N ASN A 256 -19.60 -20.26 12.25
CA ASN A 256 -19.41 -18.84 11.90
C ASN A 256 -18.71 -18.04 13.02
N LYS A 257 -18.88 -18.44 14.29
CA LYS A 257 -18.19 -17.79 15.41
C LYS A 257 -16.69 -18.10 15.39
N ASP A 258 -16.31 -19.33 15.05
CA ASP A 258 -14.91 -19.77 15.01
C ASP A 258 -14.17 -19.05 13.88
N TRP A 259 -14.80 -18.95 12.70
CA TRP A 259 -14.28 -18.19 11.55
C TRP A 259 -14.05 -16.72 11.89
N GLN A 260 -14.96 -16.10 12.62
CA GLN A 260 -14.83 -14.70 13.02
C GLN A 260 -13.70 -14.50 14.04
N GLN A 261 -13.48 -15.44 14.95
CA GLN A 261 -12.41 -15.33 15.95
C GLN A 261 -11.02 -15.36 15.29
N ILE A 262 -10.78 -16.29 14.37
CA ILE A 262 -9.48 -16.39 13.67
C ILE A 262 -9.24 -15.25 12.67
N SER A 263 -10.28 -14.53 12.26
CA SER A 263 -10.21 -13.39 11.33
C SER A 263 -9.97 -12.04 12.02
N SER A 264 -9.95 -12.01 13.36
CA SER A 264 -9.70 -10.77 14.11
C SER A 264 -8.24 -10.30 13.97
N LEU A 265 -8.00 -9.00 14.19
CA LEU A 265 -6.64 -8.45 14.16
C LEU A 265 -5.79 -9.05 15.28
N TYR A 266 -4.56 -9.44 14.94
CA TYR A 266 -3.63 -9.98 15.90
C TYR A 266 -3.22 -8.91 16.92
N ALA A 267 -3.26 -9.28 18.20
CA ALA A 267 -2.73 -8.48 19.29
C ALA A 267 -1.77 -9.34 20.11
N PHE A 268 -0.57 -8.81 20.32
CA PHE A 268 0.50 -9.50 21.01
C PHE A 268 0.23 -9.53 22.51
N ASN A 269 0.49 -10.67 23.14
CA ASN A 269 0.35 -10.86 24.57
C ASN A 269 1.68 -11.37 25.14
N THR A 270 2.21 -10.72 26.17
CA THR A 270 3.51 -11.07 26.78
C THR A 270 3.46 -12.35 27.62
N LYS A 271 2.28 -12.79 28.07
CA LYS A 271 2.10 -13.99 28.91
C LYS A 271 1.90 -15.28 28.11
N GLY A 272 1.56 -15.19 26.82
CA GLY A 272 1.34 -16.34 25.95
C GLY A 272 1.97 -16.13 24.57
N GLN A 273 2.93 -16.97 24.20
CA GLN A 273 3.63 -16.89 22.91
C GLN A 273 2.79 -17.46 21.77
N TYR A 274 1.81 -16.69 21.29
CA TYR A 274 0.99 -17.07 20.13
C TYR A 274 1.50 -16.39 18.86
N TYR A 275 1.74 -17.16 17.81
CA TYR A 275 2.26 -16.64 16.54
C TYR A 275 1.17 -16.25 15.53
N SER A 276 -0.08 -16.63 15.75
CA SER A 276 -1.20 -16.29 14.87
C SER A 276 -2.50 -16.29 15.65
N MET A 277 -3.58 -15.80 15.04
CA MET A 277 -4.92 -15.92 15.63
C MET A 277 -5.44 -17.35 15.63
N ILE A 278 -5.06 -18.19 14.66
CA ILE A 278 -5.39 -19.62 14.66
C ILE A 278 -4.68 -20.32 15.82
N HIS A 279 -3.37 -20.05 16.01
CA HIS A 279 -2.61 -20.56 17.14
C HIS A 279 -3.24 -20.11 18.47
N LYS A 280 -3.56 -18.81 18.61
CA LYS A 280 -4.23 -18.27 19.81
C LYS A 280 -5.58 -18.97 20.05
N TYR A 281 -6.35 -19.23 19.00
CA TYR A 281 -7.65 -19.90 19.08
C TYR A 281 -7.56 -21.37 19.52
N ILE A 282 -6.58 -22.11 19.02
CA ILE A 282 -6.42 -23.52 19.39
C ILE A 282 -5.85 -23.68 20.81
N SER A 283 -4.97 -22.77 21.23
CA SER A 283 -4.37 -22.81 22.56
C SER A 283 -5.25 -22.23 23.66
N ALA A 284 -6.19 -21.34 23.33
CA ALA A 284 -7.24 -20.92 24.24
C ALA A 284 -8.30 -22.02 24.32
N ASN A 285 -8.71 -22.39 25.53
CA ASN A 285 -9.68 -23.47 25.75
C ASN A 285 -10.95 -23.23 24.91
N ARG A 286 -11.33 -24.19 24.04
CA ARG A 286 -12.47 -24.07 23.10
C ARG A 286 -13.75 -23.74 23.85
N GLY A 287 -14.16 -22.47 23.89
CA GLY A 287 -15.40 -22.04 24.54
C GLY A 287 -15.37 -20.64 25.16
N THR A 288 -14.19 -20.09 25.48
CA THR A 288 -14.09 -18.68 25.89
C THR A 288 -13.89 -17.80 24.65
N SER A 289 -14.75 -16.79 24.47
CA SER A 289 -14.50 -15.78 23.44
C SER A 289 -13.11 -15.20 23.65
N ILE A 290 -12.27 -15.16 22.61
CA ILE A 290 -10.98 -14.45 22.63
C ILE A 290 -11.28 -12.96 22.78
N ARG A 291 -11.64 -12.52 23.99
CA ARG A 291 -11.75 -11.12 24.36
C ARG A 291 -10.33 -10.61 24.44
N SER A 292 -10.08 -9.46 23.81
CA SER A 292 -8.82 -8.76 24.01
C SER A 292 -8.64 -8.52 25.51
N THR A 293 -7.64 -9.14 26.11
CA THR A 293 -7.30 -8.88 27.51
C THR A 293 -6.69 -7.48 27.61
N GLU A 294 -6.66 -6.88 28.81
CA GLU A 294 -6.06 -5.56 29.01
C GLU A 294 -4.56 -5.50 28.64
N GLU A 295 -3.93 -6.67 28.48
CA GLU A 295 -2.50 -6.88 28.19
C GLU A 295 -2.19 -7.06 26.70
N ASP A 296 -3.21 -7.05 25.83
CA ASP A 296 -3.03 -7.19 24.39
C ASP A 296 -2.47 -5.89 23.77
N VAL A 297 -1.19 -5.91 23.38
CA VAL A 297 -0.47 -4.78 22.80
C VAL A 297 -0.41 -4.89 21.28
N PHE A 298 -0.85 -3.85 20.58
CA PHE A 298 -0.62 -3.73 19.14
C PHE A 298 0.77 -3.16 18.89
N SER A 299 1.70 -4.01 18.46
CA SER A 299 3.03 -3.56 18.05
C SER A 299 3.06 -3.36 16.52
N PRO A 300 3.38 -2.15 16.02
CA PRO A 300 3.62 -1.93 14.60
C PRO A 300 4.66 -2.87 14.01
N ALA A 301 5.63 -3.31 14.83
CA ALA A 301 6.64 -4.30 14.45
C ALA A 301 6.06 -5.68 14.09
N LEU A 302 4.86 -5.98 14.61
CA LEU A 302 4.11 -7.22 14.38
C LEU A 302 2.93 -7.03 13.41
N GLY A 303 2.87 -5.90 12.70
CA GLY A 303 1.82 -5.67 11.70
C GLY A 303 1.76 -6.79 10.66
N PHE A 304 2.91 -7.37 10.29
CA PHE A 304 3.02 -8.39 9.25
C PHE A 304 2.16 -9.63 9.50
N VAL A 305 1.79 -9.91 10.76
CA VAL A 305 0.91 -11.03 11.13
C VAL A 305 -0.46 -10.92 10.44
N ASP A 306 -0.94 -9.69 10.24
CA ASP A 306 -2.22 -9.41 9.59
C ASP A 306 -2.12 -9.06 8.09
N GLY A 307 -0.91 -9.01 7.54
CA GLY A 307 -0.67 -8.71 6.12
C GLY A 307 -0.71 -9.95 5.24
N THR A 308 -1.06 -9.80 3.97
CA THR A 308 -0.71 -10.80 2.95
C THR A 308 0.76 -10.68 2.56
N ALA A 309 1.31 -11.77 2.01
CA ALA A 309 2.71 -11.93 1.61
C ALA A 309 3.30 -10.75 0.80
N PHE A 310 2.44 -9.96 0.15
CA PHE A 310 2.80 -8.84 -0.70
C PHE A 310 3.27 -7.58 0.04
N ASN A 311 2.90 -7.34 1.30
CA ASN A 311 3.23 -6.04 1.92
C ASN A 311 4.41 -6.02 2.91
N GLU A 312 4.84 -7.12 3.54
CA GLU A 312 5.81 -6.97 4.67
C GLU A 312 6.84 -8.11 4.89
N MET A 313 7.12 -8.96 3.91
CA MET A 313 8.32 -9.82 3.97
C MET A 313 9.63 -9.05 3.63
N GLY A 314 9.70 -7.75 3.91
CA GLY A 314 10.81 -6.89 3.52
C GLY A 314 11.26 -6.02 4.69
N THR A 315 12.06 -6.60 5.57
CA THR A 315 13.12 -5.90 6.30
C THR A 315 14.03 -7.02 6.77
N ILE A 316 14.97 -7.36 5.92
CA ILE A 316 16.27 -7.76 6.39
C ILE A 316 17.00 -6.45 6.62
#